data_AF-A0A1G4AZN3-F1
#
_entry.id   AF-A0A1G4AZN3-F1
#
_cell.length_a   1.000
_cell.length_b   1.000
_cell.length_c   1.000
_cell.angle_alpha   90.00
_cell.angle_beta   90.00
_cell.angle_gamma   90.00
#
_symmetry.space_group_name_H-M   'P 1'
#
loop_
_entity.id
_entity.type
_entity.pdbx_description
1 polymer ?
#
loop_
_entity_poly.entity_id
_entity_poly.type
_entity_poly.pdbx_seq_one_letter_code
_entity_poly.pdbx_strand_id
1 'polypeptide(L)'
;DEATKFRESRRPRPVSKEDNQGTSNKIHPNSRYRIETERSATLTTDGAAQFRRRLPLNSHLDKYIHIHAHTMFGAFRMTSPLSGGLLWKIPWRLSKFQKRRHRERLRAVDDVIATVDAALTKKGETVAALERWKAEMPTEAEMLPRDKYTMFDRKEKKYRKGIHKLPKWTRVSQRLNPPGY
;
A
#
# COMPACT_ATOMS: atom_id res chain seq x y z
N ASP A 1 -35.34 14.08 49.62
CA ASP A 1 -33.90 13.77 49.80
C ASP A 1 -33.52 12.35 49.38
N GLU A 2 -33.56 12.03 48.08
CA GLU A 2 -33.11 10.71 47.59
C GLU A 2 -32.43 10.74 46.19
N ALA A 3 -32.18 11.92 45.62
CA ALA A 3 -31.63 12.02 44.26
C ALA A 3 -30.09 12.14 44.19
N THR A 4 -29.40 12.25 45.32
CA THR A 4 -27.94 12.50 45.38
C THR A 4 -27.09 11.25 45.60
N LYS A 5 -27.68 10.09 45.90
CA LYS A 5 -26.92 8.86 46.25
C LYS A 5 -26.49 7.98 45.07
N PHE A 6 -26.91 8.27 43.83
CA PHE A 6 -26.66 7.36 42.69
C PHE A 6 -25.44 7.73 41.83
N ARG A 7 -24.72 8.81 42.15
CA ARG A 7 -23.68 9.39 41.27
C ARG A 7 -22.23 9.00 41.62
N GLU A 8 -22.02 8.13 42.60
CA GLU A 8 -20.69 7.89 43.18
C GLU A 8 -20.04 6.54 42.81
N SER A 9 -20.71 5.68 42.02
CA SER A 9 -20.26 4.31 41.74
C SER A 9 -19.45 4.12 40.44
N ARG A 10 -19.01 5.19 39.76
CA ARG A 10 -18.18 5.07 38.54
C ARG A 10 -16.90 5.91 38.61
N ARG A 11 -15.99 5.56 39.53
CA ARG A 11 -14.59 6.00 39.43
C ARG A 11 -13.83 5.02 38.51
N PRO A 12 -13.12 5.46 37.47
CA PRO A 12 -12.22 4.60 36.72
C PRO A 12 -11.03 4.18 37.59
N ARG A 13 -10.61 2.90 37.48
CA ARG A 13 -9.46 2.36 38.21
C ARG A 13 -8.14 3.05 37.78
N PRO A 14 -7.19 3.26 38.69
CA PRO A 14 -5.86 3.77 38.34
C PRO A 14 -5.09 2.73 37.51
N VAL A 15 -4.46 3.19 36.42
CA VAL A 15 -3.58 2.40 35.56
C VAL A 15 -2.20 2.34 36.21
N SER A 16 -1.72 1.13 36.51
CA SER A 16 -0.35 0.88 36.99
C SER A 16 0.68 1.23 35.91
N LYS A 17 1.77 1.89 36.32
CA LYS A 17 2.96 2.15 35.52
C LYS A 17 3.91 0.96 35.68
N GLU A 18 4.27 0.28 34.59
CA GLU A 18 5.32 -0.74 34.39
C GLU A 18 4.97 -1.40 33.02
N ASP A 19 5.78 -1.56 31.98
CA ASP A 19 7.21 -1.39 31.77
C ASP A 19 7.47 -0.96 30.32
N ASN A 20 8.43 -0.05 30.17
CA ASN A 20 8.99 0.39 28.91
C ASN A 20 10.18 -0.53 28.59
N GLN A 21 10.01 -1.50 27.69
CA GLN A 21 11.13 -2.23 27.11
C GLN A 21 11.03 -2.19 25.58
N GLY A 22 11.95 -1.45 24.99
CA GLY A 22 12.06 -1.24 23.56
C GLY A 22 12.39 -2.53 22.82
N THR A 23 11.55 -2.89 21.86
CA THR A 23 11.90 -3.88 20.85
C THR A 23 12.55 -3.18 19.65
N SER A 24 13.87 -3.26 19.63
CA SER A 24 14.74 -2.96 18.48
C SER A 24 14.29 -3.76 17.25
N ASN A 25 13.85 -3.06 16.20
CA ASN A 25 13.58 -3.67 14.89
C ASN A 25 14.92 -4.01 14.21
N LYS A 26 15.32 -5.27 14.35
CA LYS A 26 16.42 -5.87 13.57
C LYS A 26 16.05 -5.88 12.09
N ILE A 27 16.85 -5.17 11.29
CA ILE A 27 16.79 -5.17 9.82
C ILE A 27 17.24 -6.56 9.34
N HIS A 28 16.37 -7.28 8.63
CA HIS A 28 16.70 -8.54 7.98
C HIS A 28 17.66 -8.30 6.79
N PRO A 29 18.79 -9.00 6.69
CA PRO A 29 19.73 -8.82 5.59
C PRO A 29 19.28 -9.68 4.41
N ASN A 30 18.45 -9.12 3.54
CA ASN A 30 18.28 -9.69 2.19
C ASN A 30 17.94 -8.61 1.15
N SER A 31 18.65 -7.48 1.21
CA SER A 31 18.73 -6.53 0.10
C SER A 31 19.79 -6.99 -0.90
N ARG A 32 19.46 -7.99 -1.73
CA ARG A 32 20.21 -8.23 -2.98
C ARG A 32 19.84 -7.16 -3.99
N TYR A 33 20.47 -5.99 -3.89
CA TYR A 33 20.57 -5.05 -4.99
C TYR A 33 21.93 -5.26 -5.66
N ARG A 34 21.92 -5.97 -6.80
CA ARG A 34 23.07 -6.02 -7.72
C ARG A 34 22.71 -5.15 -8.91
N ILE A 35 23.44 -4.04 -9.04
CA ILE A 35 23.44 -3.16 -10.20
C ILE A 35 24.32 -3.88 -11.22
N GLU A 36 23.75 -4.37 -12.32
CA GLU A 36 24.52 -4.86 -13.46
C GLU A 36 24.52 -3.79 -14.54
N THR A 37 25.71 -3.22 -14.71
CA THR A 37 26.07 -2.23 -15.71
C THR A 37 26.33 -2.94 -17.05
N GLU A 38 25.83 -2.32 -18.11
CA GLU A 38 25.90 -2.67 -19.53
C GLU A 38 27.27 -3.21 -20.00
N ARG A 39 27.25 -4.23 -20.87
CA ARG A 39 28.23 -4.42 -21.95
C ARG A 39 27.58 -5.06 -23.18
N SER A 40 27.51 -4.25 -24.23
CA SER A 40 27.26 -4.60 -25.63
C SER A 40 28.48 -5.30 -26.23
N ALA A 41 28.26 -6.35 -27.03
CA ALA A 41 29.25 -6.88 -27.97
C ALA A 41 28.53 -7.50 -29.18
N THR A 42 28.68 -6.84 -30.32
CA THR A 42 28.38 -7.30 -31.67
C THR A 42 29.38 -8.39 -32.08
N LEU A 43 28.92 -9.48 -32.70
CA LEU A 43 29.78 -10.36 -33.48
C LEU A 43 29.20 -10.61 -34.86
N THR A 44 30.11 -10.42 -35.81
CA THR A 44 29.97 -10.24 -37.24
C THR A 44 30.08 -11.57 -37.97
N THR A 45 29.60 -11.56 -39.20
CA THR A 45 29.55 -12.60 -40.22
C THR A 45 30.92 -13.16 -40.63
N ASP A 46 30.85 -14.39 -41.17
CA ASP A 46 31.70 -15.01 -42.20
C ASP A 46 32.96 -15.79 -41.81
N GLY A 47 33.02 -17.02 -42.35
CA GLY A 47 34.27 -17.68 -42.72
C GLY A 47 34.42 -19.14 -42.26
N ALA A 48 33.89 -20.09 -43.04
CA ALA A 48 34.61 -21.31 -43.46
C ALA A 48 33.65 -22.33 -44.11
N ALA A 49 33.37 -22.12 -45.39
CA ALA A 49 33.16 -23.25 -46.29
C ALA A 49 34.53 -23.93 -46.49
N GLN A 50 34.60 -25.27 -46.36
CA GLN A 50 35.03 -26.17 -47.43
C GLN A 50 35.31 -27.61 -46.95
N PHE A 51 34.85 -28.56 -47.78
CA PHE A 51 35.48 -29.83 -48.12
C PHE A 51 35.36 -31.04 -47.14
N ARG A 52 34.45 -31.99 -47.43
CA ARG A 52 34.73 -33.18 -48.29
C ARG A 52 33.57 -34.21 -48.31
N ARG A 53 33.20 -34.55 -49.56
CA ARG A 53 32.85 -35.88 -50.12
C ARG A 53 31.51 -36.55 -49.78
N ARG A 54 30.71 -36.69 -50.86
CA ARG A 54 29.66 -37.69 -51.13
C ARG A 54 30.13 -39.12 -50.86
N LEU A 55 29.22 -39.98 -50.38
CA LEU A 55 28.69 -41.12 -51.14
C LEU A 55 27.21 -41.37 -50.74
N PRO A 56 26.33 -41.83 -51.67
CA PRO A 56 24.90 -42.02 -51.43
C PRO A 56 24.50 -43.49 -51.29
N LEU A 57 23.20 -43.70 -50.99
CA LEU A 57 22.39 -44.93 -50.99
C LEU A 57 22.43 -45.78 -49.71
N ASN A 58 21.32 -45.79 -48.98
CA ASN A 58 20.38 -46.91 -49.11
C ASN A 58 18.99 -46.56 -48.58
N SER A 59 18.03 -46.72 -49.47
CA SER A 59 16.59 -46.81 -49.26
C SER A 59 16.23 -48.11 -48.57
N HIS A 60 15.60 -48.07 -47.40
CA HIS A 60 14.39 -48.85 -47.08
C HIS A 60 14.00 -48.60 -45.62
N LEU A 61 12.69 -48.44 -45.39
CA LEU A 61 12.03 -48.56 -44.09
C LEU A 61 12.32 -47.43 -43.08
N ASP A 62 11.57 -46.35 -43.20
CA ASP A 62 10.95 -45.67 -42.05
C ASP A 62 9.75 -44.82 -42.53
N LYS A 63 8.88 -45.48 -43.31
CA LYS A 63 7.48 -45.06 -43.43
C LYS A 63 6.78 -45.73 -42.27
N TYR A 64 6.43 -44.98 -41.22
CA TYR A 64 5.40 -45.23 -40.17
C TYR A 64 5.78 -44.60 -38.82
N ILE A 65 6.11 -43.31 -38.76
CA ILE A 65 5.70 -42.46 -37.62
C ILE A 65 5.37 -41.09 -38.19
N HIS A 66 4.15 -40.94 -38.69
CA HIS A 66 3.52 -39.64 -38.83
C HIS A 66 2.09 -39.78 -38.34
N ILE A 67 1.72 -38.85 -37.46
CA ILE A 67 0.35 -38.51 -37.05
C ILE A 67 -0.19 -39.41 -35.94
N HIS A 68 0.01 -38.97 -34.69
CA HIS A 68 -1.05 -38.66 -33.71
C HIS A 68 -0.46 -38.32 -32.34
N ALA A 69 0.55 -37.45 -32.29
CA ALA A 69 0.70 -36.59 -31.10
C ALA A 69 -0.33 -35.47 -31.24
N HIS A 70 -1.60 -35.78 -30.95
CA HIS A 70 -2.48 -34.74 -30.44
C HIS A 70 -1.78 -34.25 -29.17
N THR A 71 -1.07 -33.13 -29.29
CA THR A 71 -0.65 -32.34 -28.15
C THR A 71 -1.91 -32.11 -27.33
N MET A 72 -1.98 -32.83 -26.21
CA MET A 72 -2.90 -32.54 -25.13
C MET A 72 -2.52 -31.16 -24.56
N PHE A 73 -2.87 -30.11 -25.31
CA PHE A 73 -3.41 -28.87 -24.76
C PHE A 73 -4.78 -29.24 -24.13
N GLY A 74 -4.89 -30.17 -23.18
CA GLY A 74 -4.29 -30.10 -21.86
C GLY A 74 -5.42 -29.69 -20.92
N ALA A 75 -5.96 -30.64 -20.14
CA ALA A 75 -7.08 -30.44 -19.21
C ALA A 75 -6.80 -29.39 -18.11
N PHE A 76 -5.61 -28.80 -18.13
CA PHE A 76 -5.19 -27.66 -17.35
C PHE A 76 -4.76 -26.57 -18.31
N ARG A 77 -5.73 -25.87 -18.90
CA ARG A 77 -5.49 -24.47 -19.23
C ARG A 77 -5.06 -23.85 -17.90
N MET A 78 -3.81 -23.43 -17.77
CA MET A 78 -3.46 -22.38 -16.81
C MET A 78 -4.23 -21.14 -17.26
N THR A 79 -5.54 -21.14 -17.01
CA THR A 79 -6.29 -19.90 -16.99
C THR A 79 -5.55 -19.04 -15.97
N SER A 80 -5.56 -17.74 -16.20
CA SER A 80 -4.81 -16.80 -15.39
C SER A 80 -5.36 -16.59 -13.95
N PRO A 81 -6.45 -17.21 -13.41
CA PRO A 81 -6.93 -16.78 -12.11
C PRO A 81 -6.06 -17.27 -10.95
N LEU A 82 -5.07 -18.14 -11.17
CA LEU A 82 -4.20 -18.62 -10.08
C LEU A 82 -3.21 -17.55 -9.56
N SER A 83 -2.90 -16.52 -10.35
CA SER A 83 -2.03 -15.43 -9.92
C SER A 83 -2.78 -14.23 -9.32
N GLY A 84 -4.09 -14.39 -9.03
CA GLY A 84 -4.97 -13.32 -8.53
C GLY A 84 -6.38 -13.78 -8.13
N GLY A 85 -6.53 -15.01 -7.64
CA GLY A 85 -7.84 -15.66 -7.48
C GLY A 85 -8.68 -15.12 -6.31
N LEU A 86 -8.07 -14.40 -5.37
CA LEU A 86 -8.79 -13.81 -4.24
C LEU A 86 -9.33 -12.42 -4.60
N LEU A 87 -10.64 -12.31 -4.78
CA LEU A 87 -11.30 -11.06 -5.12
C LEU A 87 -11.48 -10.16 -3.89
N TRP A 88 -10.55 -9.23 -3.70
CA TRP A 88 -10.70 -8.13 -2.76
C TRP A 88 -11.50 -6.98 -3.38
N LYS A 89 -12.84 -7.05 -3.32
CA LYS A 89 -13.75 -6.06 -3.91
C LYS A 89 -13.70 -4.71 -3.16
N ILE A 90 -12.68 -3.91 -3.47
CA ILE A 90 -12.49 -2.57 -2.95
C ILE A 90 -12.53 -1.57 -4.12
N PRO A 91 -13.56 -0.72 -4.23
CA PRO A 91 -13.70 0.20 -5.36
C PRO A 91 -12.52 1.19 -5.43
N TRP A 92 -12.25 1.76 -6.60
CA TRP A 92 -11.16 2.72 -6.77
C TRP A 92 -11.50 4.12 -6.23
N ARG A 93 -12.78 4.42 -5.99
CA ARG A 93 -13.29 5.70 -5.49
C ARG A 93 -14.19 5.54 -4.27
N LEU A 94 -14.25 6.58 -3.43
CA LEU A 94 -15.20 6.67 -2.32
C LEU A 94 -16.60 7.03 -2.82
N SER A 95 -17.61 6.44 -2.18
CA SER A 95 -19.01 6.87 -2.33
C SER A 95 -19.27 8.24 -1.68
N LYS A 96 -20.36 8.92 -2.08
CA LYS A 96 -20.77 10.21 -1.50
C LYS A 96 -20.94 10.16 0.03
N PHE A 97 -21.48 9.05 0.54
CA PHE A 97 -21.71 8.87 1.97
C PHE A 97 -20.40 8.64 2.74
N GLN A 98 -19.44 7.92 2.15
CA GLN A 98 -18.11 7.77 2.74
C GLN A 98 -17.37 9.12 2.78
N LYS A 99 -17.49 9.94 1.73
CA LYS A 99 -16.93 11.29 1.70
C LYS A 99 -17.54 12.19 2.79
N ARG A 100 -18.86 12.14 3.00
CA ARG A 100 -19.53 12.87 4.09
C ARG A 100 -18.99 12.45 5.45
N ARG A 101 -19.00 11.15 5.74
CA ARG A 101 -18.46 10.60 7.00
C ARG A 101 -16.97 10.89 7.20
N HIS A 102 -16.21 10.98 6.12
CA HIS A 102 -14.81 11.35 6.23
C HIS A 102 -14.63 12.82 6.64
N ARG A 103 -15.40 13.74 6.04
CA ARG A 103 -15.41 15.15 6.46
C ARG A 103 -15.85 15.31 7.91
N GLU A 104 -16.89 14.59 8.32
CA GLU A 104 -17.33 14.55 9.73
C GLU A 104 -16.20 14.11 10.67
N ARG A 105 -15.44 13.06 10.31
CA ARG A 105 -14.29 12.61 11.11
C ARG A 105 -13.15 13.64 11.16
N LEU A 106 -12.86 14.32 10.05
CA LEU A 106 -11.81 15.35 10.03
C LEU A 106 -12.19 16.51 10.97
N ARG A 107 -13.43 17.00 10.88
CA ARG A 107 -13.97 18.04 11.77
C ARG A 107 -13.98 17.62 13.23
N ALA A 108 -14.42 16.40 13.53
CA ALA A 108 -14.45 15.91 14.89
C ALA A 108 -13.04 15.87 15.53
N VAL A 109 -12.00 15.57 14.74
CA VAL A 109 -10.61 15.66 15.22
C VAL A 109 -10.23 17.12 15.47
N ASP A 110 -10.61 18.04 14.57
CA ASP A 110 -10.36 19.49 14.74
C ASP A 110 -11.02 20.02 16.02
N ASP A 111 -12.26 19.62 16.31
CA ASP A 111 -13.00 20.01 17.50
C ASP A 111 -12.31 19.50 18.79
N VAL A 112 -11.77 18.28 18.76
CA VAL A 112 -10.99 17.73 19.89
C VAL A 112 -9.73 18.55 20.14
N ILE A 113 -9.03 18.96 19.09
CA ILE A 113 -7.82 19.78 19.22
C ILE A 113 -8.17 21.17 19.75
N ALA A 114 -9.22 21.80 19.23
CA ALA A 114 -9.67 23.12 19.67
C ALA A 114 -10.12 23.11 21.14
N THR A 115 -10.82 22.07 21.58
CA THR A 115 -11.26 21.94 22.98
C THR A 115 -10.09 21.73 23.94
N VAL A 116 -9.13 20.88 23.58
CA VAL A 116 -7.91 20.66 24.37
C VAL A 116 -7.09 21.94 24.47
N ASP A 117 -6.93 22.66 23.35
CA ASP A 117 -6.21 23.93 23.31
C ASP A 117 -6.84 25.01 24.20
N ALA A 118 -8.16 25.18 24.11
CA ALA A 118 -8.88 26.14 24.93
C ALA A 118 -8.78 25.81 26.43
N ALA A 119 -8.77 24.52 26.78
CA ALA A 119 -8.62 24.07 28.16
C ALA A 119 -7.21 24.33 28.70
N LEU A 120 -6.18 24.08 27.89
CA LEU A 120 -4.77 24.31 28.25
C LEU A 120 -4.44 25.80 28.37
N THR A 121 -4.93 26.62 27.45
CA THR A 121 -4.77 28.09 27.47
C THR A 121 -5.32 28.69 28.76
N LYS A 122 -6.47 28.22 29.25
CA LYS A 122 -7.05 28.67 30.52
C LYS A 122 -6.20 28.32 31.75
N LYS A 123 -5.40 27.25 31.66
CA LYS A 123 -4.49 26.83 32.72
C LYS A 123 -3.10 27.47 32.59
N GLY A 124 -2.79 28.09 31.45
CA GLY A 124 -1.47 28.62 31.14
C GLY A 124 -0.43 27.53 30.82
N GLU A 125 -0.87 26.34 30.42
CA GLU A 125 0.01 25.23 30.04
C GLU A 125 0.04 25.05 28.51
N THR A 126 1.14 24.56 27.95
CA THR A 126 1.22 24.18 26.54
C THR A 126 1.79 22.77 26.36
N VAL A 127 1.47 22.14 25.23
CA VAL A 127 1.94 20.80 24.87
C VAL A 127 2.58 20.86 23.49
N ALA A 128 3.84 20.48 23.38
CA ALA A 128 4.61 20.55 22.13
C ALA A 128 3.93 19.80 20.96
N ALA A 129 3.25 18.69 21.24
CA ALA A 129 2.50 17.95 20.22
C ALA A 129 1.33 18.75 19.63
N LEU A 130 0.68 19.58 20.44
CA LEU A 130 -0.44 20.43 20.01
C LEU A 130 0.06 21.60 19.15
N GLU A 131 1.17 22.23 19.55
CA GLU A 131 1.82 23.30 18.79
C GLU A 131 2.27 22.79 17.42
N ARG A 132 2.96 21.65 17.40
CA ARG A 132 3.35 20.97 16.16
C ARG A 132 2.15 20.64 15.29
N TRP A 133 1.08 20.10 15.88
CA TRP A 133 -0.13 19.78 15.14
C TRP A 133 -0.71 21.01 14.46
N LYS A 134 -0.85 22.13 15.18
CA LYS A 134 -1.37 23.38 14.63
C LYS A 134 -0.49 23.98 13.53
N ALA A 135 0.82 23.82 13.63
CA ALA A 135 1.76 24.32 12.64
C ALA A 135 1.74 23.50 11.34
N GLU A 136 1.66 22.17 11.45
CA GLU A 136 1.79 21.26 10.30
C GLU A 136 0.44 20.85 9.69
N MET A 137 -0.60 20.64 10.49
CA MET A 137 -1.83 19.97 10.04
C MET A 137 -2.95 20.97 9.70
N PRO A 138 -3.44 21.02 8.45
CA PRO A 138 -4.54 21.89 8.05
C PRO A 138 -5.87 21.40 8.59
N THR A 139 -6.82 22.33 8.81
CA THR A 139 -8.21 22.02 9.21
C THR A 139 -9.02 21.43 8.05
N GLU A 140 -10.17 20.80 8.34
CA GLU A 140 -11.04 20.28 7.27
C GLU A 140 -11.46 21.37 6.28
N ALA A 141 -11.66 22.61 6.71
CA ALA A 141 -12.08 23.71 5.84
C ALA A 141 -10.98 24.12 4.85
N GLU A 142 -9.73 24.15 5.32
CA GLU A 142 -8.56 24.55 4.52
C GLU A 142 -8.10 23.45 3.55
N MET A 143 -8.39 22.19 3.86
CA MET A 143 -7.99 21.07 3.02
C MET A 143 -8.69 21.08 1.65
N LEU A 144 -7.90 20.87 0.59
CA LEU A 144 -8.42 20.66 -0.76
C LEU A 144 -9.22 19.35 -0.84
N PRO A 145 -10.31 19.29 -1.64
CA PRO A 145 -11.05 18.04 -1.86
C PRO A 145 -10.19 16.88 -2.35
N ARG A 146 -9.12 17.19 -3.10
CA ARG A 146 -8.16 16.18 -3.59
C ARG A 146 -7.46 15.49 -2.42
N ASP A 147 -6.95 16.26 -1.46
CA ASP A 147 -6.20 15.71 -0.32
C ASP A 147 -7.10 15.10 0.75
N LYS A 148 -8.37 15.51 0.82
CA LYS A 148 -9.38 14.82 1.65
C LYS A 148 -9.61 13.38 1.21
N TYR A 149 -9.73 13.13 -0.10
CA TYR A 149 -10.20 11.82 -0.57
C TYR A 149 -9.10 10.96 -1.18
N THR A 150 -7.92 11.53 -1.42
CA THR A 150 -6.79 10.85 -2.02
C THR A 150 -5.50 11.15 -1.26
N MET A 151 -4.61 10.17 -1.25
CA MET A 151 -3.29 10.24 -0.65
C MET A 151 -2.23 9.97 -1.71
N PHE A 152 -1.01 10.40 -1.45
CA PHE A 152 0.14 10.05 -2.29
C PHE A 152 0.46 8.56 -2.22
N ASP A 153 0.69 7.95 -3.39
CA ASP A 153 1.26 6.59 -3.50
C ASP A 153 2.25 6.56 -4.66
N ARG A 154 3.53 6.32 -4.35
CA ARG A 154 4.63 6.31 -5.34
C ARG A 154 4.41 5.29 -6.46
N LYS A 155 3.66 4.21 -6.21
CA LYS A 155 3.49 3.09 -7.15
C LYS A 155 2.33 3.28 -8.13
N GLU A 156 1.46 4.27 -7.88
CA GLU A 156 0.32 4.57 -8.74
C GLU A 156 0.74 5.47 -9.91
N LYS A 157 0.17 5.26 -11.10
CA LYS A 157 0.56 5.99 -12.33
C LYS A 157 0.48 7.52 -12.21
N LYS A 158 -0.46 8.02 -11.40
CA LYS A 158 -0.67 9.46 -11.16
C LYS A 158 -0.28 9.87 -9.74
N TYR A 159 0.52 9.04 -9.07
CA TYR A 159 0.97 9.26 -7.69
C TYR A 159 -0.16 9.48 -6.67
N ARG A 160 -1.34 8.90 -6.93
CA ARG A 160 -2.54 9.10 -6.13
C ARG A 160 -3.31 7.81 -5.93
N LYS A 161 -3.73 7.59 -4.69
CA LYS A 161 -4.55 6.48 -4.23
C LYS A 161 -5.72 7.01 -3.42
N GLY A 162 -6.88 6.36 -3.48
CA GLY A 162 -8.00 6.69 -2.60
C GLY A 162 -7.65 6.42 -1.13
N ILE A 163 -7.97 7.37 -0.24
CA ILE A 163 -7.63 7.27 1.19
C ILE A 163 -8.26 6.04 1.87
N HIS A 164 -9.39 5.53 1.36
CA HIS A 164 -10.07 4.34 1.87
C HIS A 164 -9.32 3.04 1.64
N LYS A 165 -8.24 3.06 0.84
CA LYS A 165 -7.31 1.94 0.67
C LYS A 165 -6.20 1.92 1.73
N LEU A 166 -6.07 2.98 2.54
CA LEU A 166 -5.14 3.00 3.67
C LEU A 166 -5.63 2.06 4.78
N PRO A 167 -4.75 1.19 5.34
CA PRO A 167 -5.12 0.38 6.49
C PRO A 167 -5.61 1.25 7.63
N LYS A 168 -6.81 0.94 8.14
CA LYS A 168 -7.43 1.64 9.28
C LYS A 168 -7.60 3.16 9.05
N TRP A 169 -7.83 3.59 7.81
CA TRP A 169 -8.02 4.99 7.41
C TRP A 169 -9.11 5.77 8.17
N THR A 170 -10.04 5.09 8.83
CA THR A 170 -11.07 5.72 9.67
C THR A 170 -10.54 6.22 11.01
N ARG A 171 -9.39 5.70 11.46
CA ARG A 171 -8.76 6.02 12.75
C ARG A 171 -7.43 6.76 12.60
N VAL A 172 -6.78 6.62 11.45
CA VAL A 172 -5.52 7.30 11.14
C VAL A 172 -5.81 8.67 10.53
N SER A 173 -5.13 9.71 11.04
CA SER A 173 -5.21 11.07 10.51
C SER A 173 -4.15 11.30 9.44
N GLN A 174 -4.53 11.17 8.17
CA GLN A 174 -3.70 11.56 7.03
C GLN A 174 -4.26 12.84 6.40
N ARG A 175 -3.47 13.93 6.42
CA ARG A 175 -3.89 15.24 5.88
C ARG A 175 -2.90 15.85 4.90
N LEU A 176 -1.61 15.60 5.10
CA LEU A 176 -0.54 16.13 4.25
C LEU A 176 -0.12 15.12 3.18
N ASN A 177 0.14 15.64 1.98
CA ASN A 177 0.76 14.90 0.88
C ASN A 177 2.05 15.63 0.48
N PRO A 178 3.06 14.94 -0.07
CA PRO A 178 4.29 15.59 -0.54
C PRO A 178 3.99 16.67 -1.59
N PRO A 179 4.68 17.83 -1.54
CA PRO A 179 4.43 18.94 -2.47
C PRO A 179 4.74 18.53 -3.91
N GLY A 180 3.96 19.04 -4.86
CA GLY A 180 4.13 18.77 -6.29
C GLY A 180 3.45 17.52 -6.83
N TYR A 181 2.86 16.68 -5.95
CA TYR A 181 2.10 15.49 -6.35
C TYR A 181 0.61 15.72 -6.20
#